data_AF-A0A6M5J055-F1
#
_entry.id   AF-A0A6M5J055-F1
#
_cell.length_a   1.000
_cell.length_b   1.000
_cell.length_c   1.000
_cell.angle_alpha   90.00
_cell.angle_beta   90.00
_cell.angle_gamma   90.00
#
_symmetry.space_group_name_H-M   'P 1'
#
loop_
_entity.id
_entity.type
_entity.pdbx_description
1 polymer ?
#
loop_
_entity_poly.entity_id
_entity_poly.type
_entity_poly.pdbx_seq_one_letter_code
_entity_poly.pdbx_strand_id
1 'polypeptide(L)'
;MTEQDIHPAIRGVLRTIGLLNPDLTDPLHAGLVQALHDLGPYATPGKRLTAMRWVFAWELRAAGEQFAKAKTAYEHNVDRRTVQLRGGEEKMSRAEAEQLARAEDEANELHLVYLLAEQRERAMRNFLSTIQSAQDDARTDRADARAASGAHAQGMDGGA
;
A
#
# COMPACT_ATOMS: atom_id res chain seq x y z
N MET A 1 -0.77 -22.08 -9.10
CA MET A 1 -1.85 -21.88 -8.13
C MET A 1 -2.91 -21.08 -8.86
N THR A 2 -4.08 -21.65 -9.09
CA THR A 2 -5.23 -20.97 -9.70
C THR A 2 -6.06 -20.31 -8.60
N GLU A 3 -6.92 -19.33 -8.91
CA GLU A 3 -7.78 -18.66 -7.91
C GLU A 3 -8.66 -19.64 -7.11
N GLN A 4 -8.95 -20.82 -7.68
CA GLN A 4 -9.70 -21.91 -7.07
C GLN A 4 -8.88 -22.70 -6.04
N ASP A 5 -7.54 -22.60 -6.05
CA ASP A 5 -6.64 -23.33 -5.17
C ASP A 5 -6.34 -22.59 -3.85
N ILE A 6 -6.89 -21.38 -3.64
CA ILE A 6 -6.66 -20.61 -2.42
C ILE A 6 -7.44 -21.24 -1.26
N HIS A 7 -6.71 -21.74 -0.26
CA HIS A 7 -7.28 -22.37 0.93
C HIS A 7 -8.34 -21.47 1.61
N PRO A 8 -9.51 -22.00 2.02
CA PRO A 8 -10.61 -21.19 2.57
C PRO A 8 -10.22 -20.32 3.78
N ALA A 9 -9.32 -20.82 4.63
CA ALA A 9 -8.82 -20.06 5.78
C ALA A 9 -8.02 -18.81 5.36
N ILE A 10 -7.25 -18.89 4.27
CA ILE A 10 -6.50 -17.74 3.71
C ILE A 10 -7.49 -16.74 3.12
N ARG A 11 -8.48 -17.22 2.36
CA ARG A 11 -9.56 -16.37 1.82
C ARG A 11 -10.32 -15.64 2.93
N GLY A 12 -10.57 -16.30 4.06
CA GLY A 12 -11.18 -15.69 5.24
C GLY A 12 -10.38 -14.48 5.76
N VAL A 13 -9.05 -14.60 5.84
CA VAL A 13 -8.15 -13.51 6.26
C VAL A 13 -8.11 -12.38 5.23
N LEU A 14 -8.01 -12.71 3.94
CA LEU A 14 -7.98 -11.69 2.88
C LEU A 14 -9.28 -10.87 2.84
N ARG A 15 -10.42 -11.50 3.14
CA ARG A 15 -11.70 -10.78 3.27
C ARG A 15 -11.71 -9.77 4.42
N THR A 16 -11.01 -10.03 5.53
CA THR A 16 -10.98 -9.08 6.66
C THR A 16 -10.29 -7.76 6.31
N ILE A 17 -9.49 -7.76 5.25
CA ILE A 17 -8.81 -6.57 4.73
C ILE A 17 -9.46 -6.03 3.44
N GLY A 18 -10.65 -6.50 3.09
CA GLY A 18 -11.40 -6.05 1.91
C GLY A 18 -11.02 -6.74 0.60
N LEU A 19 -10.09 -7.71 0.60
CA LEU A 19 -9.72 -8.46 -0.60
C LEU A 19 -10.64 -9.67 -0.79
N LEU A 20 -11.77 -9.43 -1.46
CA LEU A 20 -12.83 -10.43 -1.64
C LEU A 20 -12.49 -11.50 -2.70
N ASN A 21 -11.90 -11.06 -3.79
CA ASN A 21 -11.51 -11.87 -4.95
C ASN A 21 -10.02 -11.62 -5.25
N PRO A 22 -9.11 -12.42 -4.64
CA PRO A 22 -7.68 -12.28 -4.89
C PRO A 22 -7.35 -12.71 -6.32
N ASP A 23 -6.87 -11.78 -7.13
CA ASP A 23 -6.34 -12.02 -8.48
C ASP A 23 -4.86 -12.40 -8.38
N LEU A 24 -4.50 -13.65 -8.68
CA LEU A 24 -3.12 -14.14 -8.57
C LEU A 24 -2.17 -13.64 -9.67
N THR A 25 -2.69 -12.90 -10.65
CA THR A 25 -1.86 -12.18 -11.63
C THR A 25 -1.35 -10.84 -11.08
N ASP A 26 -2.00 -10.31 -10.04
CA ASP A 26 -1.53 -9.15 -9.29
C ASP A 26 -0.42 -9.57 -8.30
N PRO A 27 0.80 -9.01 -8.39
CA PRO A 27 1.91 -9.33 -7.50
C PRO A 27 1.60 -9.16 -6.01
N LEU A 28 0.81 -8.15 -5.64
CA LEU A 28 0.40 -7.91 -4.25
C LEU A 28 -0.47 -9.06 -3.76
N HIS A 29 -1.49 -9.44 -4.52
CA HIS A 29 -2.40 -10.52 -4.14
C HIS A 29 -1.67 -11.86 -4.08
N ALA A 30 -0.84 -12.17 -5.07
CA ALA A 30 -0.03 -13.38 -5.08
C ALA A 30 0.91 -13.43 -3.86
N GLY A 31 1.60 -12.33 -3.57
CA GLY A 31 2.47 -12.19 -2.40
C GLY A 31 1.73 -12.36 -1.07
N LEU A 32 0.53 -11.79 -0.95
CA LEU A 32 -0.31 -11.93 0.26
C LEU A 32 -0.77 -13.37 0.45
N VAL A 33 -1.24 -14.02 -0.61
CA VAL A 33 -1.67 -15.41 -0.54
C VAL A 33 -0.51 -16.32 -0.17
N GLN A 34 0.66 -16.13 -0.80
CA GLN A 34 1.86 -16.91 -0.50
C GLN A 34 2.32 -16.70 0.95
N ALA A 35 2.41 -15.46 1.41
CA ALA A 35 2.83 -15.15 2.78
C ALA A 35 1.89 -15.75 3.83
N LEU A 36 0.58 -15.76 3.57
CA LEU A 36 -0.39 -16.40 4.46
C LEU A 36 -0.36 -17.93 4.36
N HIS A 37 -0.07 -18.47 3.19
CA HIS A 37 0.12 -19.91 2.99
C HIS A 37 1.34 -20.42 3.78
N ASP A 38 2.48 -19.74 3.68
CA ASP A 38 3.75 -20.13 4.33
C ASP A 38 3.67 -20.12 5.86
N LEU A 39 2.81 -19.26 6.42
CA LEU A 39 2.53 -19.23 7.84
C LEU A 39 1.79 -20.47 8.36
N GLY A 40 1.06 -21.16 7.48
CA GLY A 40 0.24 -22.32 7.81
C GLY A 40 -1.05 -21.99 8.58
N PRO A 41 -1.93 -22.99 8.78
CA PRO A 41 -3.28 -22.78 9.29
C PRO A 41 -3.32 -22.35 10.76
N TYR A 42 -2.30 -22.69 11.55
CA TYR A 42 -2.23 -22.41 13.00
C TYR A 42 -1.60 -21.06 13.35
N ALA A 43 -1.24 -20.24 12.35
CA ALA A 43 -0.68 -18.93 12.62
C ALA A 43 -1.70 -18.02 13.32
N THR A 44 -1.25 -17.35 14.38
CA THR A 44 -2.06 -16.39 15.13
C THR A 44 -2.42 -15.17 14.27
N PRO A 45 -3.53 -14.47 14.56
CA PRO A 45 -3.92 -13.26 13.83
C PRO A 45 -2.79 -12.23 13.74
N GLY A 46 -2.04 -12.01 14.82
CA GLY A 46 -0.90 -11.10 14.84
C GLY A 46 0.24 -11.50 13.88
N LYS A 47 0.55 -12.80 13.75
CA LYS A 47 1.54 -13.29 12.77
C LYS A 47 1.06 -13.05 11.33
N ARG A 48 -0.23 -13.27 11.07
CA ARG A 48 -0.85 -13.00 9.76
C ARG A 48 -0.80 -11.52 9.39
N LEU A 49 -1.17 -10.63 10.31
CA LEU A 49 -1.06 -9.17 10.12
C LEU A 49 0.39 -8.73 9.84
N THR A 50 1.36 -9.28 10.59
CA THR A 50 2.78 -8.97 10.36
C THR A 50 3.27 -9.44 8.99
N ALA A 51 2.89 -10.64 8.54
CA ALA A 51 3.26 -11.13 7.22
C ALA A 51 2.65 -10.26 6.11
N MET A 52 1.36 -9.91 6.21
CA MET A 52 0.73 -9.01 5.26
C MET A 52 1.41 -7.64 5.23
N ARG A 53 1.77 -7.08 6.40
CA ARG A 53 2.51 -5.81 6.48
C ARG A 53 3.84 -5.84 5.72
N TRP A 54 4.58 -6.94 5.77
CA TRP A 54 5.82 -7.08 5.01
C TRP A 54 5.59 -7.09 3.50
N VAL A 55 4.55 -7.80 3.02
CA VAL A 55 4.18 -7.79 1.61
C VAL A 55 3.80 -6.38 1.16
N PHE A 56 2.94 -5.69 1.91
CA PHE A 56 2.57 -4.31 1.60
C PHE A 56 3.75 -3.33 1.66
N ALA A 57 4.72 -3.55 2.54
CA ALA A 57 5.92 -2.71 2.62
C ALA A 57 6.81 -2.86 1.37
N TRP A 58 6.92 -4.07 0.83
CA TRP A 58 7.59 -4.31 -0.45
C TRP A 58 6.86 -3.70 -1.64
N GLU A 59 5.55 -3.86 -1.69
CA GLU A 59 4.76 -3.23 -2.75
C GLU A 59 4.76 -1.70 -2.65
N LEU A 60 4.77 -1.13 -1.44
CA LEU A 60 4.92 0.32 -1.25
C LEU A 60 6.27 0.81 -1.78
N ARG A 61 7.36 0.06 -1.55
CA ARG A 61 8.67 0.42 -2.12
C ARG A 61 8.62 0.43 -3.64
N ALA A 62 8.06 -0.60 -4.26
CA ALA A 62 7.92 -0.68 -5.72
C ALA A 62 7.05 0.47 -6.26
N ALA A 63 5.92 0.77 -5.60
CA ALA A 63 5.07 1.90 -5.95
C ALA A 63 5.80 3.24 -5.81
N GLY A 64 6.61 3.42 -4.77
CA GLY A 64 7.42 4.62 -4.57
C GLY A 64 8.48 4.81 -5.65
N GLU A 65 9.14 3.73 -6.09
CA GLU A 65 10.09 3.77 -7.20
C GLU A 65 9.40 4.12 -8.52
N GLN A 66 8.20 3.58 -8.78
CA GLN A 66 7.40 3.92 -9.96
C GLN A 66 6.93 5.38 -9.93
N PHE A 67 6.47 5.85 -8.77
CA PHE A 67 6.07 7.24 -8.56
C PHE A 67 7.23 8.21 -8.81
N ALA A 68 8.41 7.94 -8.25
CA ALA A 68 9.59 8.75 -8.47
C ALA A 68 9.97 8.82 -9.96
N LYS A 69 9.96 7.68 -10.67
CA LYS A 69 10.24 7.63 -12.11
C LYS A 69 9.22 8.42 -12.92
N ALA A 70 7.92 8.24 -12.65
CA ALA A 70 6.86 8.94 -13.37
C ALA A 70 6.91 10.46 -13.13
N LYS A 71 7.16 10.86 -11.88
CA LYS A 71 7.36 12.26 -11.51
C LYS A 71 8.53 12.88 -12.26
N THR A 72 9.70 12.24 -12.23
CA THR A 72 10.89 12.72 -12.93
C THR A 72 10.67 12.79 -14.44
N ALA A 73 9.99 11.81 -15.04
CA ALA A 73 9.69 11.82 -16.47
C ALA A 73 8.81 13.02 -16.86
N TYR A 74 7.75 13.29 -16.09
CA TYR A 74 6.88 14.44 -16.29
C TYR A 74 7.63 15.78 -16.11
N GLU A 75 8.33 15.95 -14.99
CA GLU A 75 9.09 17.18 -14.71
C GLU A 75 10.17 17.43 -15.75
N HIS A 76 10.90 16.39 -16.14
CA HIS A 76 11.94 16.49 -17.17
C HIS A 76 11.36 16.88 -18.54
N ASN A 77 10.23 16.30 -18.96
CA ASN A 77 9.59 16.65 -20.22
C ASN A 77 9.17 18.14 -20.22
N VAL A 78 8.49 18.59 -19.16
CA VAL A 78 8.04 19.98 -19.02
C VAL A 78 9.23 20.94 -19.02
N ASP A 79 10.28 20.66 -18.24
CA ASP A 79 11.48 21.51 -18.17
C ASP A 79 12.20 21.60 -19.51
N ARG A 80 12.45 20.44 -20.15
CA ARG A 80 13.07 20.36 -21.48
C ARG A 80 12.28 21.19 -22.49
N ARG A 81 10.96 21.04 -22.49
CA ARG A 81 10.08 21.73 -23.44
C ARG A 81 10.00 23.23 -23.18
N THR A 82 9.93 23.62 -21.90
CA THR A 82 9.98 25.03 -21.48
C THR A 82 11.25 25.70 -21.99
N VAL A 83 12.42 25.03 -21.88
CA VAL A 83 13.69 25.57 -22.41
C VAL A 83 13.67 25.70 -23.92
N GLN A 84 13.13 24.70 -24.65
CA GLN A 84 13.01 24.76 -26.11
C GLN A 84 12.12 25.92 -26.57
N LEU A 85 10.95 26.08 -25.96
CA LEU A 85 10.01 27.15 -26.29
C LEU A 85 10.64 28.53 -26.06
N ARG A 86 11.35 28.72 -24.94
CA ARG A 86 12.06 29.97 -24.63
C ARG A 86 13.29 30.24 -25.50
N GLY A 87 13.90 29.19 -26.05
CA GLY A 87 15.02 29.29 -26.97
C GLY A 87 14.60 29.62 -28.41
N GLY A 88 13.30 29.67 -28.69
CA GLY A 88 12.74 30.03 -29.99
C GLY A 88 12.86 31.52 -30.31
N GLU A 89 12.40 31.89 -31.50
CA GLU A 89 12.48 33.27 -32.01
C GLU A 89 11.56 34.25 -31.27
N GLU A 90 10.47 33.74 -30.67
CA GLU A 90 9.50 34.55 -29.94
C GLU A 90 9.93 34.76 -28.48
N LYS A 91 9.97 36.02 -28.04
CA LYS A 91 10.29 36.36 -26.65
C LYS A 91 9.12 36.02 -25.74
N MET A 92 9.18 34.83 -25.14
CA MET A 92 8.22 34.38 -24.14
C MET A 92 8.78 34.38 -22.72
N SER A 93 7.91 34.60 -21.74
CA SER A 93 8.27 34.47 -20.33
C SER A 93 8.44 32.99 -19.94
N ARG A 94 9.14 32.72 -18.83
CA ARG A 94 9.24 31.34 -18.31
C ARG A 94 7.88 30.76 -17.96
N ALA A 95 7.00 31.55 -17.35
CA ALA A 95 5.69 31.09 -16.92
C ALA A 95 4.79 30.71 -18.10
N GLU A 96 4.82 31.51 -19.18
CA GLU A 96 4.09 31.25 -20.41
C GLU A 96 4.59 29.98 -21.12
N ALA A 97 5.92 29.85 -21.27
CA ALA A 97 6.55 28.66 -21.85
C ALA A 97 6.21 27.38 -21.07
N GLU A 98 6.17 27.47 -19.74
CA GLU A 98 5.82 26.33 -18.88
C GLU A 98 4.34 25.96 -19.02
N GLN A 99 3.43 26.93 -19.12
CA GLN A 99 2.01 26.67 -19.37
C GLN A 99 1.79 25.97 -20.71
N LEU A 100 2.48 26.41 -21.77
CA LEU A 100 2.42 25.77 -23.08
C LEU A 100 3.00 24.35 -23.01
N ALA A 101 4.16 24.16 -22.38
CA ALA A 101 4.76 22.84 -22.20
C ALA A 101 3.84 21.87 -21.45
N ARG A 102 3.15 22.34 -20.40
CA ARG A 102 2.18 21.53 -19.63
C ARG A 102 0.90 21.21 -20.42
N ALA A 103 0.56 22.02 -21.41
CA ALA A 103 -0.62 21.84 -22.25
C ALA A 103 -0.39 20.88 -23.43
N GLU A 104 0.85 20.42 -23.66
CA GLU A 104 1.13 19.44 -24.71
C GLU A 104 0.58 18.05 -24.35
N ASP A 105 0.13 17.32 -25.37
CA ASP A 105 -0.45 15.98 -25.20
C ASP A 105 0.51 15.03 -24.48
N GLU A 106 1.80 15.06 -24.83
CA GLU A 106 2.83 14.24 -24.18
C GLU A 106 2.97 14.56 -22.68
N ALA A 107 2.93 15.85 -22.32
CA ALA A 107 3.00 16.27 -20.92
C ALA A 107 1.74 15.83 -20.15
N ASN A 108 0.57 15.88 -20.78
CA ASN A 108 -0.67 15.41 -20.19
C ASN A 108 -0.64 13.88 -19.95
N GLU A 109 -0.18 13.10 -20.93
CA GLU A 109 -0.03 11.65 -20.80
C GLU A 109 0.91 11.29 -19.64
N LEU A 110 2.08 11.93 -19.58
CA LEU A 110 3.03 11.74 -18.48
C LEU A 110 2.46 12.17 -17.13
N HIS A 111 1.64 13.24 -17.11
CA HIS A 111 0.99 13.70 -15.89
C HIS A 111 -0.04 12.69 -15.37
N LEU A 112 -0.83 12.06 -16.26
CA LEU A 112 -1.77 11.01 -15.87
C LEU A 112 -1.05 9.80 -15.27
N VAL A 113 0.07 9.38 -15.86
CA VAL A 113 0.91 8.29 -15.31
C VAL A 113 1.46 8.67 -13.93
N TYR A 114 1.94 9.90 -13.78
CA TYR A 114 2.41 10.46 -12.52
C TYR A 114 1.32 10.42 -11.44
N LEU A 115 0.12 10.94 -11.72
CA LEU A 115 -1.01 10.97 -10.79
C LEU A 115 -1.47 9.57 -10.38
N LEU A 116 -1.51 8.63 -11.34
CA LEU A 116 -1.87 7.25 -11.03
C LEU A 116 -0.85 6.59 -10.09
N ALA A 117 0.44 6.78 -10.36
CA ALA A 117 1.51 6.26 -9.51
C ALA A 117 1.48 6.89 -8.11
N GLU A 118 1.20 8.19 -8.02
CA GLU A 118 1.02 8.90 -6.74
C GLU A 118 -0.12 8.30 -5.92
N GLN A 119 -1.27 8.08 -6.56
CA GLN A 119 -2.45 7.55 -5.89
C GLN A 119 -2.22 6.13 -5.39
N ARG A 120 -1.50 5.30 -6.17
CA ARG A 120 -1.10 3.95 -5.75
C ARG A 120 -0.20 3.97 -4.53
N GLU A 121 0.82 4.82 -4.55
CA GLU A 121 1.76 4.99 -3.42
C GLU A 121 1.02 5.43 -2.13
N ARG A 122 0.17 6.45 -2.24
CA ARG A 122 -0.65 6.95 -1.13
C ARG A 122 -1.60 5.89 -0.59
N ALA A 123 -2.25 5.12 -1.47
CA ALA A 123 -3.13 4.03 -1.07
C ALA A 123 -2.36 2.96 -0.27
N MET A 124 -1.16 2.57 -0.69
CA MET A 124 -0.33 1.61 0.03
C MET A 124 0.12 2.13 1.39
N ARG A 125 0.47 3.42 1.52
CA ARG A 125 0.78 4.05 2.82
C ARG A 125 -0.41 4.01 3.76
N ASN A 126 -1.59 4.40 3.28
CA ASN A 126 -2.80 4.39 4.09
C ASN A 126 -3.13 2.98 4.58
N PHE A 127 -2.98 1.98 3.70
CA PHE A 127 -3.22 0.60 4.06
C PHE A 127 -2.25 0.08 5.13
N LEU A 128 -0.95 0.41 5.02
CA LEU A 128 0.04 0.07 6.05
C LEU A 128 -0.28 0.71 7.40
N SER A 129 -0.75 1.97 7.38
CA SER A 129 -1.22 2.66 8.59
C SER A 129 -2.40 1.90 9.23
N THR A 130 -3.38 1.47 8.42
CA THR A 130 -4.51 0.67 8.89
C THR A 130 -4.08 -0.68 9.48
N ILE A 131 -3.14 -1.40 8.84
CA ILE A 131 -2.60 -2.64 9.43
C ILE A 131 -1.94 -2.36 10.77
N GLN A 132 -1.17 -1.27 10.87
CA GLN A 132 -0.51 -0.91 12.12
C GLN A 132 -1.52 -0.63 13.24
N SER A 133 -2.57 0.13 12.97
CA SER A 133 -3.67 0.34 13.93
C SER A 133 -4.30 -0.99 14.36
N ALA A 134 -4.62 -1.89 13.41
CA ALA A 134 -5.18 -3.21 13.74
C ALA A 134 -4.22 -4.08 14.57
N GLN A 135 -2.90 -3.94 14.38
CA GLN A 135 -1.90 -4.63 15.21
C GLN A 135 -1.88 -4.09 16.64
N ASP A 136 -2.03 -2.78 16.80
CA ASP A 136 -2.05 -2.13 18.11
C ASP A 136 -3.34 -2.46 18.86
N ASP A 137 -4.49 -2.46 18.19
CA ASP A 137 -5.77 -2.92 18.76
C ASP A 137 -5.65 -4.38 19.25
N ALA A 138 -5.10 -5.27 18.43
CA ALA A 138 -4.89 -6.67 18.81
C ALA A 138 -3.83 -6.87 19.92
N ARG A 139 -3.00 -5.86 20.22
CA ARG A 139 -2.12 -5.87 21.41
C ARG A 139 -2.89 -5.44 22.66
N THR A 140 -3.71 -4.39 22.54
CA THR A 140 -4.58 -3.89 23.61
C THR A 140 -5.55 -4.98 24.06
N ASP A 141 -6.27 -5.63 23.14
CA ASP A 141 -7.21 -6.71 23.46
C ASP A 141 -6.55 -7.85 24.25
N ARG A 142 -5.30 -8.20 23.89
CA ARG A 142 -4.53 -9.23 24.60
C ARG A 142 -4.07 -8.78 25.97
N ALA A 143 -3.78 -7.48 26.16
CA ALA A 143 -3.44 -6.93 27.46
C ALA A 143 -4.67 -6.97 28.37
N ASP A 144 -5.84 -6.56 27.87
CA ASP A 144 -7.10 -6.58 28.61
C ASP A 144 -7.53 -8.01 28.98
N ALA A 145 -7.40 -8.96 28.06
CA ALA A 145 -7.69 -10.37 28.34
C ALA A 145 -6.79 -10.95 29.46
N ARG A 146 -5.51 -10.56 29.50
CA ARG A 146 -4.60 -10.96 30.58
C ARG A 146 -4.95 -10.29 31.90
N ALA A 147 -5.31 -9.01 31.89
CA ALA A 147 -5.73 -8.28 33.07
C ALA A 147 -7.01 -8.88 33.68
N ALA A 148 -8.01 -9.19 32.84
CA ALA A 148 -9.24 -9.88 33.25
C ALA A 148 -8.94 -11.28 33.82
N SER A 149 -8.08 -12.05 33.16
CA SER A 149 -7.66 -13.39 33.64
C SER A 149 -6.95 -13.32 35.00
N GLY A 150 -6.10 -12.32 35.21
CA GLY A 150 -5.41 -12.10 36.48
C GLY A 150 -6.36 -11.68 37.61
N ALA A 151 -7.34 -10.81 37.32
CA ALA A 151 -8.37 -10.41 38.27
C ALA A 151 -9.27 -11.58 38.69
N HIS A 152 -9.64 -12.46 37.75
CA HIS A 152 -10.41 -13.68 38.06
C HIS A 152 -9.59 -14.71 38.86
N ALA A 153 -8.27 -14.80 38.62
CA ALA A 153 -7.39 -15.69 39.39
C ALA A 153 -7.18 -15.21 40.84
N GLN A 154 -7.17 -13.90 41.10
CA GLN A 154 -7.08 -13.33 42.45
C GLN A 154 -8.41 -13.34 43.23
N GLY A 155 -9.55 -13.46 42.55
CA GLY A 155 -10.88 -13.45 43.17
C GLY A 155 -11.38 -14.80 43.71
N MET A 156 -10.66 -15.90 43.50
CA MET A 156 -11.07 -17.25 43.94
C MET A 156 -10.28 -17.82 45.14
N ASP A 157 -9.34 -17.08 45.73
CA ASP A 157 -8.51 -17.57 46.86
C ASP A 157 -8.90 -16.97 48.23
N GLY A 158 -10.09 -16.37 48.34
CA GLY A 158 -10.55 -15.64 49.54
C GLY A 158 -11.85 -16.17 50.16
N GLY A 159 -12.20 -17.45 49.95
CA GLY A 159 -13.46 -18.02 50.42
C GLY A 159 -13.33 -19.47 50.89
N ALA A 160 -12.70 -19.68 52.04
CA ALA A 160 -12.89 -20.84 52.92
C ALA A 160 -12.65 -20.41 54.37
#